data_AF-A0A7I9YGY9-F1
#
_entry.id   AF-A0A7I9YGY9-F1
#
_cell.length_a   1.000
_cell.length_b   1.000
_cell.length_c   1.000
_cell.angle_alpha   90.00
_cell.angle_beta   90.00
_cell.angle_gamma   90.00
#
_symmetry.space_group_name_H-M   'P 1'
#
loop_
_entity.id
_entity.type
_entity.pdbx_description
1 polymer ?
#
loop_
_entity_poly.entity_id
_entity_poly.type
_entity_poly.pdbx_seq_one_letter_code
_entity_poly.pdbx_strand_id
1 'polypeptide(L)'
;MYREVSVIEVRELLRVWMAGAGLRRVAVLAGVDRKTARDYTNAAVSAGLDRGGDLDQLTDELIGAVIEAVRPGRPDGHGHTWELLRANHDQIVEWVGKDLTVVKISDLLARRGIMVPQRTLHRYCTERTDYRGRGPA
;
A
#
# COMPACT_ATOMS: atom_id res chain seq x y z
N MET A 1 2.64 3.05 13.50
CA MET A 1 3.05 4.46 13.56
C MET A 1 3.85 4.73 12.31
N TYR A 2 3.42 5.67 11.48
CA TYR A 2 4.14 6.03 10.25
C TYR A 2 5.19 7.09 10.59
N ARG A 3 6.43 6.90 10.13
CA ARG A 3 7.51 7.91 10.24
C ARG A 3 7.54 8.70 8.94
N GLU A 4 7.52 10.01 9.04
CA GLU A 4 7.83 10.89 7.92
C GLU A 4 9.32 10.78 7.59
N VAL A 5 9.62 10.53 6.32
CA VAL A 5 10.99 10.48 5.80
C VAL A 5 11.22 11.78 5.05
N SER A 6 12.17 12.58 5.53
CA SER A 6 12.56 13.84 4.92
C SER A 6 13.30 13.64 3.60
N VAL A 7 13.28 14.65 2.74
CA VAL A 7 14.02 14.68 1.46
C VAL A 7 15.52 14.38 1.66
N ILE A 8 16.09 14.91 2.75
CA ILE A 8 17.51 14.70 3.10
C ILE A 8 17.76 13.22 3.41
N GLU A 9 16.88 12.59 4.20
CA GLU A 9 17.01 11.16 4.52
C GLU A 9 16.88 10.29 3.27
N VAL A 10 15.98 10.63 2.33
CA VAL A 10 15.87 9.92 1.04
C VAL A 10 17.15 10.06 0.22
N ARG A 11 17.72 11.26 0.15
CA ARG A 11 18.98 11.51 -0.58
C ARG A 11 20.14 10.72 0.02
N GLU A 12 20.29 10.73 1.34
CA GLU A 12 21.36 10.00 2.03
C GLU A 12 21.17 8.48 1.91
N LEU A 13 19.93 7.99 1.99
CA LEU A 13 19.58 6.59 1.75
C LEU A 13 20.05 6.12 0.38
N LEU A 14 19.73 6.88 -0.68
CA LEU A 14 20.13 6.56 -2.05
C LEU A 14 21.64 6.70 -2.25
N ARG A 15 22.27 7.74 -1.70
CA ARG A 15 23.73 7.94 -1.76
C ARG A 15 24.49 6.76 -1.17
N VAL A 16 24.12 6.33 0.02
CA VAL A 16 24.75 5.18 0.69
C VAL A 16 24.51 3.88 -0.06
N TRP A 17 23.33 3.73 -0.65
CA TRP A 17 22.99 2.57 -1.48
C TRP A 17 23.81 2.53 -2.79
N MET A 18 23.97 3.66 -3.47
CA MET A 18 24.84 3.81 -4.65
C MET A 18 26.31 3.51 -4.33
N ALA A 19 26.78 3.88 -3.13
CA ALA A 19 28.10 3.52 -2.62
C ALA A 19 28.28 2.00 -2.30
N GLY A 20 27.36 1.14 -2.72
CA GLY A 20 27.46 -0.32 -2.61
C GLY A 20 26.88 -0.90 -1.31
N ALA A 21 26.30 -0.09 -0.42
CA ALA A 21 25.73 -0.62 0.81
C ALA A 21 24.49 -1.51 0.56
N GLY A 22 24.38 -2.59 1.31
CA GLY A 22 23.17 -3.43 1.32
C GLY A 22 22.01 -2.76 2.05
N LEU A 23 20.77 -3.13 1.71
CA LEU A 23 19.53 -2.53 2.24
C LEU A 23 19.45 -2.51 3.78
N ARG A 24 20.03 -3.50 4.47
CA ARG A 24 20.04 -3.52 5.94
C ARG A 24 20.90 -2.40 6.51
N ARG A 25 22.06 -2.14 5.92
CA ARG A 25 22.98 -1.07 6.35
C ARG A 25 22.41 0.30 6.02
N VAL A 26 21.85 0.44 4.82
CA VAL A 26 21.14 1.65 4.36
C VAL A 26 19.99 2.00 5.32
N ALA A 27 19.15 1.02 5.67
CA ALA A 27 18.02 1.22 6.58
C ALA A 27 18.45 1.72 7.97
N VAL A 28 19.50 1.12 8.56
CA VAL A 28 20.03 1.53 9.85
C VAL A 28 20.57 2.96 9.82
N LEU A 29 21.32 3.33 8.76
CA LEU A 29 21.91 4.66 8.63
C LEU A 29 20.86 5.76 8.41
N ALA A 30 19.82 5.47 7.63
CA ALA A 30 18.71 6.39 7.39
C ALA A 30 17.63 6.35 8.49
N GLY A 31 17.76 5.48 9.50
CA GLY A 31 16.78 5.34 10.57
C GLY A 31 15.41 4.81 10.12
N VAL A 32 15.34 4.13 8.97
CA VAL A 32 14.11 3.57 8.42
C VAL A 32 14.10 2.05 8.56
N ASP A 33 12.93 1.42 8.45
CA ASP A 33 12.88 -0.03 8.37
C ASP A 33 13.37 -0.56 7.01
N ARG A 34 13.77 -1.84 6.95
CA ARG A 34 14.32 -2.46 5.73
C ARG A 34 13.35 -2.46 4.54
N LYS A 35 12.05 -2.56 4.79
CA LYS A 35 11.04 -2.51 3.72
C LYS A 35 10.99 -1.11 3.15
N THR A 36 10.98 -0.07 3.99
CA THR A 36 11.05 1.33 3.53
C THR A 36 12.29 1.58 2.67
N ALA A 37 13.48 1.14 3.11
CA ALA A 37 14.69 1.28 2.29
C ALA A 37 14.60 0.53 0.94
N ARG A 38 13.94 -0.62 0.90
CA ARG A 38 13.68 -1.34 -0.36
C ARG A 38 12.72 -0.57 -1.26
N ASP A 39 11.63 -0.07 -0.71
CA ASP A 39 10.61 0.63 -1.48
C ASP A 39 11.19 1.91 -2.12
N TYR A 40 12.01 2.67 -1.38
CA TYR A 40 12.76 3.82 -1.92
C TYR A 40 13.77 3.47 -3.01
N THR A 41 14.58 2.43 -2.82
CA THR A 41 15.59 2.04 -3.82
C THR A 41 14.95 1.49 -5.09
N ASN A 42 13.86 0.71 -4.98
CA ASN A 42 13.10 0.24 -6.13
C ASN A 42 12.43 1.40 -6.90
N ALA A 43 11.85 2.35 -6.18
CA ALA A 43 11.28 3.55 -6.78
C ALA A 43 12.35 4.37 -7.53
N ALA A 44 13.55 4.50 -6.95
CA ALA A 44 14.66 5.20 -7.61
C ALA A 44 15.12 4.52 -8.90
N VAL A 45 15.28 3.19 -8.90
CA VAL A 45 15.58 2.43 -10.12
C VAL A 45 14.47 2.60 -11.17
N SER A 46 13.21 2.56 -10.74
CA SER A 46 12.07 2.75 -11.64
C SER A 46 12.00 4.17 -12.22
N ALA A 47 12.50 5.17 -11.48
CA ALA A 47 12.64 6.55 -11.93
C ALA A 47 13.89 6.79 -12.78
N GLY A 48 14.71 5.76 -13.03
CA GLY A 48 15.88 5.83 -13.91
C GLY A 48 17.22 6.02 -13.20
N LEU A 49 17.28 5.91 -11.87
CA LEU A 49 18.55 5.94 -11.14
C LEU A 49 19.40 4.71 -11.48
N ASP A 50 20.57 4.92 -12.08
CA ASP A 50 21.60 3.88 -12.16
C ASP A 50 22.40 3.84 -10.86
N ARG A 51 22.36 2.68 -10.20
CA ARG A 51 23.10 2.43 -8.97
C ARG A 51 24.61 2.60 -9.13
N GLY A 52 25.16 2.22 -10.29
CA GLY A 52 26.59 2.30 -10.59
C GLY A 52 27.04 3.65 -11.13
N GLY A 53 26.10 4.56 -11.40
CA GLY A 53 26.39 5.87 -11.96
C GLY A 53 26.76 6.91 -10.90
N ASP A 54 26.90 8.15 -11.35
CA ASP A 54 27.35 9.28 -10.52
C ASP A 54 26.24 9.81 -9.59
N LEU A 55 26.62 10.42 -8.47
CA LEU A 55 25.73 11.03 -7.51
C LEU A 55 24.96 12.23 -8.06
N ASP A 56 25.43 12.84 -9.16
CA ASP A 56 24.73 13.92 -9.88
C ASP A 56 23.35 13.49 -10.41
N GLN A 57 23.08 12.18 -10.49
CA GLN A 57 21.75 11.64 -10.77
C GLN A 57 20.72 11.92 -9.65
N LEU A 58 21.15 12.22 -8.41
CA LEU A 58 20.29 12.51 -7.27
C LEU A 58 19.75 13.96 -7.32
N THR A 59 19.18 14.34 -8.46
CA THR A 59 18.56 15.66 -8.66
C THR A 59 17.28 15.80 -7.86
N ASP A 60 16.83 17.04 -7.64
CA ASP A 60 15.58 17.31 -6.92
C ASP A 60 14.37 16.68 -7.64
N GLU A 61 14.39 16.63 -8.97
CA GLU A 61 13.37 15.99 -9.80
C GLU A 61 13.31 14.48 -9.56
N LEU A 62 14.46 13.80 -9.53
CA LEU A 62 14.53 12.36 -9.26
C LEU A 62 14.05 12.06 -7.84
N ILE A 63 14.51 12.84 -6.86
CA ILE A 63 14.09 12.67 -5.47
C ILE A 63 12.58 12.92 -5.32
N GLY A 64 12.03 13.94 -5.99
CA GLY A 64 10.60 14.20 -6.03
C GLY A 64 9.80 13.03 -6.62
N ALA A 65 10.24 12.48 -7.75
CA ALA A 65 9.60 11.33 -8.39
C ALA A 65 9.62 10.08 -7.48
N VAL A 66 10.74 9.85 -6.80
CA VAL A 66 10.88 8.75 -5.83
C VAL A 66 9.94 8.93 -4.65
N ILE A 67 9.88 10.13 -4.07
CA ILE A 67 9.00 10.43 -2.95
C ILE A 67 7.54 10.24 -3.37
N GLU A 68 7.11 10.74 -4.52
CA GLU A 68 5.74 10.56 -5.01
C GLU A 68 5.41 9.08 -5.30
N ALA A 69 6.37 8.29 -5.79
CA ALA A 69 6.16 6.86 -6.04
C ALA A 69 6.06 6.04 -4.74
N VAL A 70 6.80 6.41 -3.70
CA VAL A 70 6.77 5.75 -2.38
C VAL A 70 5.68 6.31 -1.49
N ARG A 71 5.21 7.53 -1.79
CA ARG A 71 4.11 8.19 -1.10
C ARG A 71 2.98 7.17 -1.00
N PRO A 72 2.49 6.88 0.22
CA PRO A 72 1.39 5.94 0.39
C PRO A 72 0.24 6.34 -0.54
N GLY A 73 0.01 5.53 -1.58
CA GLY A 73 -1.06 5.75 -2.53
C GLY A 73 -2.40 5.72 -1.81
N ARG A 74 -3.05 6.89 -1.78
CA ARG A 74 -4.46 7.19 -1.49
C ARG A 74 -4.87 7.18 0.01
N PRO A 75 -5.62 8.20 0.50
CA PRO A 75 -6.17 8.28 1.87
C PRO A 75 -7.07 7.10 2.29
N ASP A 76 -7.30 6.14 1.41
CA ASP A 76 -8.11 4.96 1.67
C ASP A 76 -7.29 3.68 1.94
N GLY A 77 -6.01 3.54 1.58
CA GLY A 77 -5.22 2.33 1.96
C GLY A 77 -5.85 0.98 1.49
N HIS A 78 -6.44 0.98 0.30
CA HIS A 78 -7.38 -0.02 -0.15
C HIS A 78 -7.01 -0.46 -1.58
N GLY A 79 -6.40 -1.64 -1.74
CA GLY A 79 -5.95 -2.18 -3.03
C GLY A 79 -7.09 -2.61 -3.98
N HIS A 80 -6.77 -3.19 -5.14
CA HIS A 80 -7.71 -3.57 -6.20
C HIS A 80 -8.96 -4.33 -5.71
N THR A 81 -8.81 -5.24 -4.73
CA THR A 81 -9.93 -5.93 -4.07
C THR A 81 -10.97 -4.97 -3.49
N TRP A 82 -10.53 -3.88 -2.89
CA TRP A 82 -11.42 -2.89 -2.28
C TRP A 82 -12.08 -1.99 -3.33
N GLU A 83 -11.42 -1.73 -4.45
CA GLU A 83 -12.05 -1.09 -5.61
C GLU A 83 -13.19 -1.94 -6.15
N LEU A 84 -12.99 -3.26 -6.27
CA LEU A 84 -14.05 -4.19 -6.65
C LEU A 84 -15.21 -4.17 -5.66
N LEU A 85 -14.94 -4.11 -4.36
CA LEU A 85 -15.98 -3.97 -3.33
C LEU A 85 -16.73 -2.63 -3.45
N ARG A 86 -16.02 -1.52 -3.66
CA ARG A 86 -16.64 -0.20 -3.91
C ARG A 86 -17.50 -0.19 -5.16
N ALA A 87 -17.05 -0.81 -6.25
CA ALA A 87 -17.83 -0.91 -7.48
C ALA A 87 -19.12 -1.72 -7.31
N ASN A 88 -19.22 -2.56 -6.27
CA ASN A 88 -20.39 -3.37 -5.94
C ASN A 88 -21.07 -2.93 -4.63
N HIS A 89 -20.83 -1.69 -4.20
CA HIS A 89 -21.23 -1.19 -2.89
C HIS A 89 -22.74 -1.34 -2.63
N ASP A 90 -23.58 -0.87 -3.54
CA ASP A 90 -25.04 -0.86 -3.37
C ASP A 90 -25.60 -2.27 -3.18
N GLN A 91 -25.05 -3.25 -3.91
CA GLN A 91 -25.44 -4.65 -3.75
C GLN A 91 -25.05 -5.19 -2.38
N ILE A 92 -23.84 -4.87 -1.91
CA ILE A 92 -23.36 -5.29 -0.59
C ILE A 92 -24.25 -4.68 0.50
N VAL A 93 -24.63 -3.40 0.39
CA VAL A 93 -25.58 -2.75 1.30
C VAL A 93 -26.93 -3.44 1.29
N GLU A 94 -27.48 -3.79 0.12
CA GLU A 94 -28.74 -4.53 0.01
C GLU A 94 -28.68 -5.89 0.74
N TRP A 95 -27.56 -6.61 0.58
CA TRP A 95 -27.36 -7.89 1.25
C TRP A 95 -27.15 -7.76 2.75
N VAL A 96 -26.45 -6.71 3.20
CA VAL A 96 -26.32 -6.38 4.62
C VAL A 96 -27.68 -6.04 5.22
N GLY A 97 -28.52 -5.26 4.53
CA GLY A 97 -29.90 -4.97 4.95
C GLY A 97 -30.82 -6.18 5.00
N LYS A 98 -30.45 -7.29 4.33
CA LYS A 98 -31.10 -8.60 4.41
C LYS A 98 -30.50 -9.51 5.49
N ASP A 99 -29.66 -8.97 6.38
CA ASP A 99 -28.97 -9.71 7.45
C ASP A 99 -28.09 -10.87 6.96
N LEU A 100 -27.53 -10.77 5.74
CA LEU A 100 -26.61 -11.79 5.24
C LEU A 100 -25.26 -11.71 5.94
N THR A 101 -24.69 -12.89 6.25
CA THR A 101 -23.35 -12.99 6.83
C THR A 101 -22.28 -12.63 5.80
N VAL A 102 -21.13 -12.14 6.26
CA VAL A 102 -19.97 -11.86 5.37
C VAL A 102 -19.56 -13.10 4.55
N VAL A 103 -19.68 -14.31 5.10
CA VAL A 103 -19.42 -15.55 4.35
C VAL A 103 -20.38 -15.67 3.18
N LYS A 104 -21.68 -15.46 3.43
CA LYS A 104 -22.70 -15.53 2.37
C LYS A 104 -22.52 -14.45 1.31
N ILE A 105 -22.18 -13.23 1.71
CA ILE A 105 -21.86 -12.13 0.80
C ILE A 105 -20.63 -12.49 -0.05
N SER A 106 -19.60 -13.10 0.55
CA SER A 106 -18.40 -13.57 -0.16
C SER A 106 -18.76 -14.61 -1.23
N ASP A 107 -19.62 -15.58 -0.91
CA ASP A 107 -20.08 -16.58 -1.87
C ASP A 107 -20.86 -15.97 -3.04
N LEU A 108 -21.71 -14.98 -2.75
CA LEU A 108 -22.49 -14.29 -3.77
C LEU A 108 -21.61 -13.43 -4.68
N LEU A 109 -20.57 -12.80 -4.14
CA LEU A 109 -19.55 -12.10 -4.94
C LEU A 109 -18.75 -13.07 -5.80
N ALA A 110 -18.34 -14.22 -5.25
CA ALA A 110 -17.61 -15.25 -5.99
C ALA A 110 -18.43 -15.80 -7.18
N ARG A 111 -19.75 -15.99 -7.02
CA ARG A 111 -20.66 -16.38 -8.12
C ARG A 111 -20.76 -15.35 -9.24
N ARG A 112 -20.43 -14.08 -8.95
CA ARG A 112 -20.32 -12.99 -9.92
C ARG A 112 -18.90 -12.81 -10.46
N GLY A 113 -17.98 -13.71 -10.14
CA GLY A 113 -16.57 -13.63 -10.54
C GLY A 113 -15.71 -12.69 -9.70
N ILE A 114 -16.25 -12.15 -8.60
CA ILE A 114 -15.54 -11.19 -7.73
C ILE A 114 -14.93 -11.97 -6.56
N MET A 115 -13.67 -12.36 -6.71
CA MET A 115 -12.93 -13.09 -5.69
C MET A 115 -12.26 -12.12 -4.72
N VAL A 116 -12.75 -12.07 -3.49
CA VAL A 116 -12.24 -11.18 -2.43
C VAL A 116 -11.88 -11.97 -1.18
N PRO A 117 -10.76 -11.69 -0.50
CA PRO A 117 -10.49 -12.29 0.80
C PRO A 117 -11.58 -11.92 1.81
N GLN A 118 -12.12 -12.90 2.52
CA GLN A 118 -13.21 -12.71 3.48
C GLN A 118 -12.88 -11.65 4.55
N ARG A 119 -11.62 -11.56 4.99
CA ARG A 119 -11.18 -10.56 5.97
C ARG A 119 -11.27 -9.13 5.42
N THR A 120 -10.98 -8.95 4.13
CA THR A 120 -11.10 -7.66 3.43
C THR A 120 -12.56 -7.28 3.26
N LEU A 121 -13.41 -8.22 2.87
CA LEU A 121 -14.86 -8.03 2.78
C LEU A 121 -15.47 -7.70 4.15
N HIS A 122 -15.08 -8.42 5.20
CA HIS A 122 -15.54 -8.14 6.57
C HIS A 122 -15.20 -6.70 6.97
N ARG A 123 -13.94 -6.30 6.76
CA ARG A 123 -13.50 -4.92 7.05
C ARG A 123 -14.31 -3.90 6.25
N TYR A 124 -14.53 -4.16 4.96
CA TYR A 124 -15.33 -3.29 4.11
C TYR A 124 -16.78 -3.14 4.62
N CYS A 125 -17.46 -4.25 4.92
CA CYS A 125 -18.82 -4.22 5.44
C CYS A 125 -18.89 -3.45 6.77
N THR A 126 -17.95 -3.68 7.69
CA THR A 126 -17.91 -2.97 8.97
C THR A 126 -17.64 -1.47 8.82
N GLU A 127 -16.79 -1.07 7.87
CA GLU A 127 -16.38 0.34 7.70
C GLU A 127 -17.32 1.16 6.81
N ARG A 128 -18.01 0.53 5.86
CA ARG A 128 -18.74 1.23 4.79
C ARG A 128 -20.24 0.94 4.77
N THR A 129 -20.74 0.04 5.62
CA THR A 129 -22.17 -0.34 5.68
C THR A 129 -22.65 -0.45 7.12
N ASP A 130 -23.95 -0.68 7.35
CA ASP A 130 -24.52 -0.91 8.68
C ASP A 130 -24.30 -2.34 9.23
N TYR A 131 -23.31 -3.06 8.71
CA TYR A 131 -23.04 -4.44 9.11
C TYR A 131 -22.59 -4.54 10.57
N ARG A 132 -23.50 -4.95 11.44
CA ARG A 132 -23.23 -5.29 12.84
C ARG A 132 -23.15 -6.80 12.93
N GLY A 133 -21.93 -7.33 12.75
CA GLY A 133 -21.69 -8.76 12.63
C GLY A 133 -22.52 -9.59 13.62
N ARG A 134 -23.18 -10.63 13.12
CA ARG A 134 -23.88 -11.59 13.98
C ARG A 134 -22.80 -12.30 14.80
N GLY A 135 -22.72 -12.00 16.09
CA GLY A 135 -21.98 -12.83 17.04
C GLY A 135 -22.45 -14.28 16.91
N PRO A 136 -21.59 -15.28 17.20
CA PRO A 136 -22.01 -16.67 17.11
C PRO A 136 -23.26 -16.87 17.97
N ALA A 137 -24.32 -17.39 17.34
CA ALA A 137 -25.48 -17.92 18.05
C ALA A 137 -25.10 -19.22 18.76
#